data_AF-A0A9D5W1E8-F1
#
_entry.id   AF-A0A9D5W1E8-F1
#
_cell.length_a   1.000
_cell.length_b   1.000
_cell.length_c   1.000
_cell.angle_alpha   90.00
_cell.angle_beta   90.00
_cell.angle_gamma   90.00
#
_symmetry.space_group_name_H-M   'P 1'
#
loop_
_entity.id
_entity.type
_entity.pdbx_description
1 polymer ?
#
loop_
_entity_poly.entity_id
_entity_poly.type
_entity_poly.pdbx_seq_one_letter_code
_entity_poly.pdbx_strand_id
1 'polypeptide(L)'
;MRLRLCAVLGFPVVCLLGVAAMSLAAQAVPVPADLTAKGVAPGASPTDMADAFKGIPYRDDGTLDEQGRYTLFERPDQIFQTPGLNCSGFVLSLSRYLLGRNIGLAQAAHDRLGDSGPDSPLGKDWDFGWDLIWNIASLAANPRILSPPGAPDAAQGNDGATQRGFALSDAAAWGAALGQMRPGTMVLGSVSKTTPGGPRHYHVVLILPARDGRVLLYHATPKTGVHRLEISHPDGLRFFIEEMQRGASKKMILLLEAALPAPRRDR
;
A
#
# COMPACT_ATOMS: atom_id res chain seq x y z
N MET A 1 40.12 -53.47 -53.81
CA MET A 1 40.55 -52.21 -54.48
C MET A 1 39.61 -51.10 -54.04
N ARG A 2 40.15 -50.08 -53.34
CA ARG A 2 39.57 -48.77 -52.94
C ARG A 2 38.33 -48.77 -52.00
N LEU A 3 38.46 -48.49 -50.70
CA LEU A 3 38.54 -47.19 -49.98
C LEU A 3 37.35 -46.23 -50.16
N ARG A 4 36.65 -45.93 -49.04
CA ARG A 4 36.20 -44.61 -48.50
C ARG A 4 35.09 -44.89 -47.46
N LEU A 5 35.35 -44.83 -46.15
CA LEU A 5 35.49 -43.65 -45.27
C LEU A 5 34.39 -42.59 -45.48
N CYS A 6 33.39 -42.58 -44.58
CA CYS A 6 32.67 -41.38 -44.16
C CYS A 6 32.32 -41.55 -42.68
N ALA A 7 33.06 -40.81 -41.85
CA ALA A 7 32.76 -40.62 -40.44
C ALA A 7 31.60 -39.63 -40.30
N VAL A 8 30.62 -39.95 -39.46
CA VAL A 8 29.69 -38.97 -38.91
C VAL A 8 29.76 -39.08 -37.39
N LEU A 9 30.35 -38.05 -36.80
CA LEU A 9 30.44 -37.81 -35.37
C LEU A 9 29.03 -37.54 -34.83
N GLY A 10 28.47 -38.49 -34.08
CA GLY A 10 27.28 -38.28 -33.27
C GLY A 10 27.67 -37.65 -31.93
N PHE A 11 27.45 -36.34 -31.80
CA PHE A 11 27.52 -35.64 -30.51
C PHE A 11 26.38 -36.10 -29.59
N PRO A 12 26.63 -36.33 -28.29
CA PRO A 12 25.58 -36.68 -27.35
C PRO A 12 24.70 -35.46 -27.07
N VAL A 13 23.40 -35.62 -27.30
CA VAL A 13 22.36 -34.70 -26.86
C VAL A 13 22.26 -34.80 -25.33
N VAL A 14 23.03 -33.97 -24.63
CA VAL A 14 22.80 -33.67 -23.21
C VAL A 14 21.65 -32.68 -23.15
N CYS A 15 20.41 -33.18 -23.22
CA CYS A 15 19.23 -32.38 -22.95
C CYS A 15 19.22 -32.02 -21.46
N LEU A 16 19.53 -30.76 -21.19
CA LEU A 16 19.27 -30.04 -19.93
C LEU A 16 17.82 -30.25 -19.49
N LEU A 17 17.58 -31.25 -18.63
CA LEU A 17 16.41 -31.33 -17.77
C LEU A 17 16.79 -30.86 -16.37
N GLY A 18 17.29 -29.64 -16.30
CA GLY A 18 17.43 -28.86 -15.08
C GLY A 18 16.47 -27.70 -15.12
N VAL A 19 15.16 -27.96 -15.28
CA VAL A 19 14.16 -26.94 -14.99
C VAL A 19 14.26 -26.70 -13.49
N ALA A 20 14.97 -25.62 -13.15
CA ALA A 20 15.02 -25.09 -11.81
C ALA A 20 13.58 -24.88 -11.36
N ALA A 21 13.09 -25.79 -10.52
CA ALA A 21 12.05 -25.47 -9.57
C ALA A 21 12.66 -24.43 -8.61
N MET A 22 12.81 -23.20 -9.09
CA MET A 22 12.89 -22.05 -8.21
C MET A 22 11.53 -21.97 -7.57
N SER A 23 11.40 -22.73 -6.48
CA SER A 23 10.35 -22.53 -5.50
C SER A 23 10.29 -21.03 -5.29
N LEU A 24 9.16 -20.42 -5.67
CA LEU A 24 8.77 -19.07 -5.26
C LEU A 24 8.60 -19.12 -3.73
N ALA A 25 9.71 -19.29 -3.02
CA ALA A 25 9.78 -19.01 -1.61
C ALA A 25 9.42 -17.53 -1.53
N ALA A 26 8.22 -17.25 -0.99
CA ALA A 26 7.80 -15.90 -0.70
C ALA A 26 8.97 -15.24 0.06
N GLN A 27 9.58 -14.23 -0.55
CA GLN A 27 10.69 -13.52 0.09
C GLN A 27 10.16 -13.01 1.42
N ALA A 28 10.82 -13.41 2.51
CA ALA A 28 10.49 -12.92 3.83
C ALA A 28 10.51 -11.40 3.80
N VAL A 29 9.53 -10.75 4.43
CA VAL A 29 9.48 -9.29 4.49
C VAL A 29 10.55 -8.83 5.49
N PRO A 30 11.61 -8.14 5.06
CA PRO A 30 12.64 -7.72 6.00
C PRO A 30 12.10 -6.61 6.91
N VAL A 31 12.33 -6.75 8.20
CA VAL A 31 11.89 -5.79 9.21
C VAL A 31 13.11 -5.02 9.72
N PRO A 32 13.14 -3.68 9.65
CA PRO A 32 14.16 -2.87 10.29
C PRO A 32 14.32 -3.22 11.78
N ALA A 33 15.55 -3.10 12.31
CA ALA A 33 15.83 -3.42 13.71
C ALA A 33 15.00 -2.57 14.69
N ASP A 34 14.76 -1.29 14.37
CA ASP A 34 13.95 -0.39 15.19
C ASP A 34 12.46 -0.77 15.21
N LEU A 35 11.92 -1.26 14.09
CA LEU A 35 10.55 -1.77 14.04
C LEU A 35 10.41 -3.14 14.74
N THR A 36 11.42 -3.99 14.61
CA THR A 36 11.49 -5.27 15.34
C THR A 36 11.47 -5.02 16.85
N ALA A 37 12.31 -4.08 17.33
CA ALA A 37 12.36 -3.71 18.74
C ALA A 37 11.04 -3.10 19.27
N LYS A 38 10.21 -2.55 18.37
CA LYS A 38 8.89 -2.00 18.68
C LYS A 38 7.73 -2.98 18.50
N GLY A 39 8.00 -4.24 18.16
CA GLY A 39 6.99 -5.30 18.13
C GLY A 39 6.48 -5.70 16.75
N VAL A 40 7.10 -5.25 15.65
CA VAL A 40 6.83 -5.84 14.33
C VAL A 40 7.50 -7.22 14.26
N ALA A 41 6.69 -8.27 14.44
CA ALA A 41 7.15 -9.65 14.41
C ALA A 41 6.08 -10.57 13.81
N PRO A 42 6.46 -11.76 13.28
CA PRO A 42 5.49 -12.78 12.92
C PRO A 42 4.53 -13.08 14.07
N GLY A 43 3.23 -13.10 13.80
CA GLY A 43 2.19 -13.36 14.80
C GLY A 43 1.73 -12.16 15.63
N ALA A 44 2.39 -11.00 15.54
CA ALA A 44 1.88 -9.76 16.14
C ALA A 44 0.51 -9.40 15.56
N SER A 45 -0.35 -8.77 16.36
CA SER A 45 -1.64 -8.32 15.85
C SER A 45 -1.45 -7.20 14.81
N PRO A 46 -2.37 -7.03 13.84
CA PRO A 46 -2.30 -5.92 12.90
C PRO A 46 -2.15 -4.55 13.56
N THR A 47 -2.85 -4.35 14.69
CA THR A 47 -2.79 -3.10 15.47
C THR A 47 -1.42 -2.92 16.13
N ASP A 48 -0.82 -3.97 16.69
CA ASP A 48 0.51 -3.89 17.29
C ASP A 48 1.58 -3.57 16.24
N MET A 49 1.50 -4.23 15.06
CA MET A 49 2.37 -3.93 13.93
C MET A 49 2.24 -2.47 13.49
N ALA A 50 1.03 -1.94 13.40
CA ALA A 50 0.80 -0.54 13.03
C ALA A 50 1.26 0.44 14.11
N ASP A 51 1.05 0.12 15.38
CA ASP A 51 1.46 0.94 16.52
C ASP A 51 2.98 1.05 16.63
N ALA A 52 3.74 0.03 16.20
CA ALA A 52 5.20 0.06 16.16
C ALA A 52 5.77 1.15 15.25
N PHE A 53 5.02 1.60 14.24
CA PHE A 53 5.44 2.70 13.37
C PHE A 53 5.23 4.08 13.99
N LYS A 54 4.40 4.20 15.04
CA LYS A 54 4.07 5.51 15.62
C LYS A 54 5.32 6.26 16.04
N GLY A 55 5.33 7.56 15.74
CA GLY A 55 6.45 8.44 16.05
C GLY A 55 7.63 8.35 15.08
N ILE A 56 7.58 7.51 14.03
CA ILE A 56 8.55 7.63 12.93
C ILE A 56 8.38 9.03 12.30
N PRO A 57 9.45 9.83 12.20
CA PRO A 57 9.37 11.17 11.64
C PRO A 57 8.89 11.17 10.19
N TYR A 58 8.33 12.30 9.77
CA TYR A 58 8.04 12.50 8.37
C TYR A 58 9.32 12.80 7.59
N ARG A 59 9.49 12.13 6.44
CA ARG A 59 10.54 12.45 5.46
C ARG A 59 9.87 12.57 4.11
N ASP A 60 10.11 13.67 3.41
CA ASP A 60 9.64 13.84 2.05
C ASP A 60 10.11 12.65 1.20
N ASP A 61 9.15 12.04 0.50
CA ASP A 61 9.35 10.84 -0.32
C ASP A 61 9.88 9.59 0.41
N GLY A 62 9.95 9.62 1.75
CA GLY A 62 10.54 8.55 2.56
C GLY A 62 9.73 7.26 2.54
N THR A 63 10.41 6.12 2.43
CA THR A 63 9.84 4.76 2.39
C THR A 63 10.83 3.73 2.96
N LEU A 64 10.43 2.46 3.03
CA LEU A 64 11.35 1.33 3.17
C LEU A 64 11.53 0.65 1.80
N ASP A 65 12.73 0.20 1.48
CA ASP A 65 12.95 -0.69 0.32
C ASP A 65 12.60 -2.16 0.64
N GLU A 66 12.79 -3.03 -0.34
CA GLU A 66 12.57 -4.48 -0.26
C GLU A 66 13.54 -5.19 0.69
N GLN A 67 14.57 -4.50 1.19
CA GLN A 67 15.53 -4.99 2.18
C GLN A 67 15.25 -4.42 3.58
N GLY A 68 14.17 -3.65 3.75
CA GLY A 68 13.83 -3.02 5.03
C GLY A 68 14.77 -1.87 5.39
N ARG A 69 15.38 -1.20 4.42
CA ARG A 69 16.22 -0.02 4.65
C ARG A 69 15.42 1.24 4.36
N TYR A 70 15.60 2.28 5.18
CA TYR A 70 14.98 3.58 4.93
C TYR A 70 15.59 4.21 3.67
N THR A 71 14.74 4.58 2.72
CA THR A 71 15.12 5.14 1.42
C THR A 71 14.07 6.14 0.93
N LEU A 72 14.18 6.60 -0.32
CA LEU A 72 13.17 7.40 -1.02
C LEU A 72 12.55 6.58 -2.16
N PHE A 73 11.29 6.85 -2.52
CA PHE A 73 10.72 6.26 -3.73
C PHE A 73 11.45 6.71 -5.01
N GLU A 74 11.93 7.97 -5.06
CA GLU A 74 12.51 8.58 -6.27
C GLU A 74 13.95 8.15 -6.47
N ARG A 75 14.64 7.95 -5.35
CA ARG A 75 16.06 7.65 -5.28
C ARG A 75 16.26 6.46 -4.34
N PRO A 76 15.85 5.24 -4.77
CA PRO A 76 15.91 4.05 -3.93
C PRO A 76 17.35 3.67 -3.55
N ASP A 77 18.34 4.17 -4.29
CA ASP A 77 19.77 4.06 -4.01
C ASP A 77 20.23 4.89 -2.79
N GLN A 78 19.46 5.89 -2.36
CA GLN A 78 19.79 6.71 -1.20
C GLN A 78 19.31 6.09 0.10
N ILE A 79 20.23 5.45 0.82
CA ILE A 79 19.91 4.79 2.08
C ILE A 79 20.17 5.70 3.29
N PHE A 80 19.19 5.78 4.19
CA PHE A 80 19.24 6.57 5.42
C PHE A 80 19.40 5.67 6.64
N GLN A 81 20.27 6.09 7.56
CA GLN A 81 20.43 5.41 8.85
C GLN A 81 19.35 5.79 9.88
N THR A 82 18.61 6.88 9.62
CA THR A 82 17.55 7.37 10.49
C THR A 82 16.16 7.05 9.91
N PRO A 83 15.19 6.68 10.75
CA PRO A 83 13.81 6.46 10.31
C PRO A 83 13.20 7.70 9.67
N GLY A 84 12.35 7.50 8.66
CA GLY A 84 11.58 8.57 8.06
C GLY A 84 10.70 8.07 6.93
N LEU A 85 9.41 8.39 7.00
CA LEU A 85 8.39 7.92 6.06
C LEU A 85 7.46 9.07 5.67
N ASN A 86 7.09 9.18 4.39
CA ASN A 86 5.92 9.97 4.00
C ASN A 86 4.63 9.13 4.13
N CYS A 87 3.48 9.69 3.77
CA CYS A 87 2.21 8.98 3.85
C CYS A 87 2.20 7.70 3.00
N SER A 88 2.66 7.78 1.75
CA SER A 88 2.74 6.63 0.84
C SER A 88 3.71 5.54 1.30
N GLY A 89 4.89 5.93 1.77
CA GLY A 89 5.92 5.03 2.24
C GLY A 89 5.53 4.34 3.53
N PHE A 90 4.81 5.05 4.42
CA PHE A 90 4.18 4.43 5.58
C PHE A 90 3.15 3.38 5.17
N VAL A 91 2.19 3.72 4.30
CA VAL A 91 1.13 2.80 3.86
C VAL A 91 1.72 1.57 3.20
N LEU A 92 2.70 1.74 2.30
CA LEU A 92 3.40 0.62 1.67
C LEU A 92 4.11 -0.25 2.71
N SER A 93 4.92 0.35 3.57
CA SER A 93 5.72 -0.37 4.56
C SER A 93 4.86 -1.21 5.49
N LEU A 94 3.79 -0.62 6.06
CA LEU A 94 2.89 -1.34 6.93
C LEU A 94 2.13 -2.45 6.18
N SER A 95 1.69 -2.18 4.95
CA SER A 95 0.99 -3.16 4.12
C SER A 95 1.83 -4.40 3.83
N ARG A 96 3.15 -4.26 3.62
CA ARG A 96 4.05 -5.40 3.44
C ARG A 96 3.98 -6.37 4.63
N TYR A 97 4.01 -5.83 5.85
CA TYR A 97 3.96 -6.64 7.07
C TYR A 97 2.58 -7.25 7.28
N LEU A 98 1.51 -6.47 7.10
CA LEU A 98 0.13 -6.94 7.25
C LEU A 98 -0.23 -8.04 6.25
N LEU A 99 0.24 -7.93 5.01
CA LEU A 99 0.01 -8.91 3.95
C LEU A 99 1.02 -10.06 3.96
N GLY A 100 2.12 -9.94 4.72
CA GLY A 100 3.24 -10.88 4.66
C GLY A 100 3.86 -10.99 3.27
N ARG A 101 3.94 -9.87 2.54
CA ARG A 101 4.43 -9.80 1.15
C ARG A 101 5.48 -8.71 1.00
N ASN A 102 6.62 -9.04 0.40
CA ASN A 102 7.67 -8.06 0.12
C ASN A 102 7.38 -7.32 -1.19
N ILE A 103 6.47 -6.36 -1.15
CA ILE A 103 6.00 -5.59 -2.32
C ILE A 103 7.11 -4.65 -2.79
N GLY A 104 7.55 -4.75 -4.04
CA GLY A 104 8.62 -3.89 -4.57
C GLY A 104 8.22 -2.42 -4.67
N LEU A 105 9.18 -1.49 -4.61
CA LEU A 105 8.92 -0.06 -4.80
C LEU A 105 8.36 0.22 -6.20
N ALA A 106 8.96 -0.37 -7.24
CA ALA A 106 8.47 -0.26 -8.61
C ALA A 106 7.08 -0.88 -8.80
N GLN A 107 6.80 -1.96 -8.07
CA GLN A 107 5.47 -2.60 -8.08
C GLN A 107 4.43 -1.71 -7.41
N ALA A 108 4.76 -1.09 -6.28
CA ALA A 108 3.86 -0.21 -5.56
C ALA A 108 3.57 1.08 -6.33
N ALA A 109 4.59 1.61 -7.04
CA ALA A 109 4.55 2.85 -7.81
C ALA A 109 4.18 2.64 -9.28
N HIS A 110 3.73 1.44 -9.67
CA HIS A 110 3.39 1.16 -11.06
C HIS A 110 2.19 1.99 -11.51
N ASP A 111 2.41 2.83 -12.52
CA ASP A 111 1.35 3.51 -13.25
C ASP A 111 0.49 2.48 -14.02
N ARG A 112 -0.75 2.31 -13.58
CA ARG A 112 -1.64 1.28 -14.11
C ARG A 112 -2.31 1.68 -15.41
N LEU A 113 -2.55 2.97 -15.61
CA LEU A 113 -3.32 3.49 -16.73
C LEU A 113 -2.41 4.06 -17.81
N GLY A 114 -1.12 4.23 -17.53
CA GLY A 114 -0.17 4.87 -18.42
C GLY A 114 -0.48 6.36 -18.62
N ASP A 115 -1.17 6.98 -17.66
CA ASP A 115 -1.62 8.37 -17.71
C ASP A 115 -0.76 9.31 -16.85
N SER A 116 0.35 8.78 -16.31
CA SER A 116 1.36 9.60 -15.69
C SER A 116 2.01 10.57 -16.67
N GLY A 117 2.22 11.80 -16.22
CA GLY A 117 2.95 12.81 -16.98
C GLY A 117 4.36 12.35 -17.38
N PRO A 118 4.94 12.89 -18.47
CA PRO A 118 6.26 12.48 -18.99
C PRO A 118 7.41 12.67 -17.97
N ASP A 119 7.24 13.58 -17.00
CA ASP A 119 8.21 13.83 -15.93
C ASP A 119 8.04 12.91 -14.71
N SER A 120 7.04 12.02 -14.73
CA SER A 120 6.70 11.10 -13.65
C SER A 120 6.55 9.64 -14.13
N PRO A 121 7.57 9.06 -14.81
CA PRO A 121 7.47 7.73 -15.42
C PRO A 121 7.28 6.56 -14.44
N LEU A 122 7.38 6.82 -13.13
CA LEU A 122 7.12 5.88 -12.04
C LEU A 122 5.83 6.23 -11.26
N GLY A 123 4.80 6.78 -11.92
CA GLY A 123 3.50 6.98 -11.29
C GLY A 123 3.40 8.17 -10.33
N LYS A 124 4.49 8.92 -10.12
CA LYS A 124 4.55 9.96 -9.08
C LYS A 124 3.94 11.28 -9.51
N ASP A 125 2.66 11.28 -9.82
CA ASP A 125 2.01 12.45 -10.38
C ASP A 125 0.70 12.78 -9.66
N TRP A 126 -0.33 13.20 -10.39
CA TRP A 126 -1.60 13.55 -9.80
C TRP A 126 -2.33 12.35 -9.18
N ASP A 127 -2.13 11.13 -9.66
CA ASP A 127 -2.90 9.96 -9.22
C ASP A 127 -2.12 8.94 -8.39
N PHE A 128 -0.82 9.16 -8.16
CA PHE A 128 0.04 8.27 -7.37
C PHE A 128 -0.62 7.65 -6.13
N GLY A 129 -1.36 8.45 -5.35
CA GLY A 129 -2.04 7.97 -4.15
C GLY A 129 -3.15 6.95 -4.44
N TRP A 130 -3.81 7.03 -5.59
CA TRP A 130 -4.76 6.02 -6.09
C TRP A 130 -4.03 4.75 -6.53
N ASP A 131 -3.06 4.88 -7.44
CA ASP A 131 -2.30 3.75 -7.94
C ASP A 131 -1.63 2.94 -6.83
N LEU A 132 -1.03 3.63 -5.86
CA LEU A 132 -0.43 3.01 -4.70
C LEU A 132 -1.42 2.12 -3.93
N ILE A 133 -2.58 2.67 -3.55
CA ILE A 133 -3.55 1.90 -2.74
C ILE A 133 -4.12 0.74 -3.53
N TRP A 134 -4.29 0.91 -4.85
CA TRP A 134 -4.79 -0.15 -5.70
C TRP A 134 -3.75 -1.27 -5.91
N ASN A 135 -2.51 -0.91 -6.24
CA ASN A 135 -1.41 -1.85 -6.42
C ASN A 135 -1.17 -2.69 -5.16
N ILE A 136 -1.38 -2.12 -3.97
CA ILE A 136 -1.34 -2.86 -2.70
C ILE A 136 -2.59 -3.74 -2.54
N ALA A 137 -3.79 -3.17 -2.65
CA ALA A 137 -5.05 -3.90 -2.37
C ALA A 137 -5.29 -5.06 -3.34
N SER A 138 -4.87 -4.92 -4.61
CA SER A 138 -5.01 -5.96 -5.63
C SER A 138 -4.19 -7.23 -5.35
N LEU A 139 -3.26 -7.19 -4.40
CA LEU A 139 -2.54 -8.37 -3.90
C LEU A 139 -3.34 -9.19 -2.90
N ALA A 140 -4.42 -8.62 -2.35
CA ALA A 140 -5.37 -9.33 -1.50
C ALA A 140 -6.48 -9.96 -2.34
N ALA A 141 -7.18 -10.94 -1.75
CA ALA A 141 -8.34 -11.54 -2.40
C ALA A 141 -9.51 -10.54 -2.41
N ASN A 142 -10.04 -10.26 -3.60
CA ASN A 142 -11.28 -9.48 -3.83
C ASN A 142 -11.30 -8.10 -3.16
N PRO A 143 -10.42 -7.15 -3.57
CA PRO A 143 -10.49 -5.78 -3.06
C PRO A 143 -11.84 -5.14 -3.38
N ARG A 144 -12.39 -4.37 -2.44
CA ARG A 144 -13.73 -3.77 -2.55
C ARG A 144 -13.71 -2.30 -2.18
N ILE A 145 -14.41 -1.47 -2.94
CA ILE A 145 -14.57 -0.06 -2.58
C ILE A 145 -15.59 0.07 -1.45
N LEU A 146 -15.24 0.77 -0.37
CA LEU A 146 -16.20 1.13 0.68
C LEU A 146 -16.86 2.45 0.29
N SER A 147 -18.10 2.35 -0.18
CA SER A 147 -18.90 3.50 -0.60
C SER A 147 -20.22 3.63 0.17
N PRO A 148 -20.81 4.84 0.24
CA PRO A 148 -22.17 5.01 0.72
C PRO A 148 -23.18 4.23 -0.17
N PRO A 149 -24.38 3.91 0.36
CA PRO A 149 -25.41 3.20 -0.39
C PRO A 149 -25.75 3.91 -1.71
N GLY A 150 -25.88 3.14 -2.79
CA GLY A 150 -26.24 3.64 -4.12
C GLY A 150 -25.08 4.16 -4.97
N ALA A 151 -23.85 4.18 -4.46
CA ALA A 151 -22.68 4.42 -5.29
C ALA A 151 -22.29 3.16 -6.08
N PRO A 152 -21.65 3.28 -7.26
CA PRO A 152 -21.16 2.15 -8.02
C PRO A 152 -20.14 1.34 -7.21
N ASP A 153 -20.38 0.03 -7.05
CA ASP A 153 -19.40 -0.92 -6.53
C ASP A 153 -18.60 -1.50 -7.70
N ALA A 154 -17.63 -0.73 -8.18
CA ALA A 154 -16.74 -1.20 -9.23
C ALA A 154 -15.32 -0.79 -8.90
N ALA A 155 -14.68 -1.59 -8.04
CA ALA A 155 -13.24 -1.53 -7.87
C ALA A 155 -12.56 -1.65 -9.26
N GLN A 156 -12.98 -2.64 -10.06
CA GLN A 156 -12.47 -2.84 -11.41
C GLN A 156 -12.96 -1.77 -12.38
N GLY A 157 -12.03 -1.09 -13.04
CA GLY A 157 -12.33 -0.01 -14.01
C GLY A 157 -12.43 1.39 -13.39
N ASN A 158 -12.15 1.55 -12.09
CA ASN A 158 -11.97 2.86 -11.49
C ASN A 158 -10.66 3.49 -12.00
N ASP A 159 -10.74 4.74 -12.47
CA ASP A 159 -9.63 5.50 -13.06
C ASP A 159 -9.02 6.53 -12.09
N GLY A 160 -9.46 6.57 -10.83
CA GLY A 160 -9.09 7.58 -9.84
C GLY A 160 -9.66 8.98 -10.13
N ALA A 161 -9.85 9.36 -11.39
CA ALA A 161 -10.32 10.68 -11.80
C ALA A 161 -11.83 10.88 -11.57
N THR A 162 -12.64 9.93 -12.02
CA THR A 162 -14.11 10.02 -12.00
C THR A 162 -14.71 9.45 -10.71
N GLN A 163 -14.08 8.41 -10.14
CA GLN A 163 -14.57 7.70 -8.97
C GLN A 163 -13.68 7.96 -7.74
N ARG A 164 -13.81 9.17 -7.19
CA ARG A 164 -12.99 9.69 -6.07
C ARG A 164 -13.54 9.38 -4.67
N GLY A 165 -14.49 8.44 -4.59
CA GLY A 165 -15.24 8.12 -3.38
C GLY A 165 -16.20 9.25 -2.98
N PHE A 166 -16.25 9.60 -1.70
CA PHE A 166 -17.22 10.58 -1.16
C PHE A 166 -16.53 11.81 -0.56
N ALA A 167 -17.31 12.87 -0.32
CA ALA A 167 -16.75 14.11 0.23
C ALA A 167 -16.21 13.87 1.64
N LEU A 168 -15.01 14.37 1.93
CA LEU A 168 -14.37 14.13 3.23
C LEU A 168 -15.21 14.64 4.41
N SER A 169 -15.99 15.69 4.19
CA SER A 169 -16.89 16.31 5.18
C SER A 169 -18.26 15.62 5.30
N ASP A 170 -18.54 14.56 4.53
CA ASP A 170 -19.85 13.88 4.53
C ASP A 170 -19.94 12.87 5.67
N ALA A 171 -20.55 13.29 6.78
CA ALA A 171 -20.72 12.46 7.97
C ALA A 171 -21.59 11.21 7.72
N ALA A 172 -22.59 11.29 6.83
CA ALA A 172 -23.46 10.16 6.53
C ALA A 172 -22.70 9.09 5.73
N ALA A 173 -21.91 9.52 4.75
CA ALA A 173 -21.05 8.62 3.99
C ALA A 173 -19.98 7.96 4.87
N TRP A 174 -19.38 8.70 5.81
CA TRP A 174 -18.49 8.11 6.81
C TRP A 174 -19.20 7.07 7.68
N GLY A 175 -20.40 7.36 8.18
CA GLY A 175 -21.19 6.40 8.97
C GLY A 175 -21.45 5.11 8.18
N ALA A 176 -21.81 5.23 6.91
CA ALA A 176 -22.02 4.07 6.04
C ALA A 176 -20.72 3.29 5.75
N ALA A 177 -19.61 3.97 5.51
CA ALA A 177 -18.31 3.33 5.27
C ALA A 177 -17.80 2.61 6.52
N LEU A 178 -17.83 3.26 7.68
CA LEU A 178 -17.44 2.67 8.97
C LEU A 178 -18.30 1.45 9.31
N GLY A 179 -19.61 1.52 9.03
CA GLY A 179 -20.54 0.41 9.23
C GLY A 179 -20.26 -0.82 8.36
N GLN A 180 -19.42 -0.70 7.32
CA GLN A 180 -19.02 -1.81 6.44
C GLN A 180 -17.68 -2.43 6.85
N MET A 181 -16.86 -1.75 7.63
CA MET A 181 -15.51 -2.21 8.00
C MET A 181 -15.57 -3.40 8.96
N ARG A 182 -14.73 -4.41 8.73
CA ARG A 182 -14.74 -5.66 9.53
C ARG A 182 -13.34 -6.04 10.02
N PRO A 183 -13.20 -6.61 11.23
CA PRO A 183 -11.92 -7.14 11.67
C PRO A 183 -11.37 -8.22 10.71
N GLY A 184 -10.05 -8.24 10.53
CA GLY A 184 -9.41 -9.13 9.56
C GLY A 184 -9.30 -8.54 8.15
N THR A 185 -9.70 -7.28 7.96
CA THR A 185 -9.38 -6.50 6.77
C THR A 185 -8.45 -5.34 7.12
N MET A 186 -7.80 -4.79 6.10
CA MET A 186 -7.26 -3.43 6.14
C MET A 186 -8.02 -2.61 5.10
N VAL A 187 -8.17 -1.31 5.36
CA VAL A 187 -8.77 -0.39 4.39
C VAL A 187 -7.73 0.66 4.04
N LEU A 188 -7.41 0.78 2.76
CA LEU A 188 -6.51 1.77 2.22
C LEU A 188 -7.33 2.96 1.74
N GLY A 189 -6.98 4.17 2.17
CA GLY A 189 -7.67 5.39 1.79
C GLY A 189 -6.79 6.30 0.95
N SER A 190 -7.37 6.91 -0.08
CA SER A 190 -6.73 7.92 -0.91
C SER A 190 -7.55 9.20 -0.87
N VAL A 191 -6.95 10.28 -0.37
CA VAL A 191 -7.57 11.60 -0.27
C VAL A 191 -7.19 12.40 -1.52
N SER A 192 -8.22 12.88 -2.22
CA SER A 192 -8.05 13.68 -3.42
C SER A 192 -8.61 15.09 -3.24
N LYS A 193 -8.10 16.02 -4.04
CA LYS A 193 -8.65 17.38 -4.20
C LYS A 193 -8.69 17.74 -5.68
N THR A 194 -9.61 18.62 -6.06
CA THR A 194 -9.58 19.21 -7.41
C THR A 194 -8.52 20.32 -7.47
N THR A 195 -7.70 20.31 -8.51
CA THR A 195 -6.73 21.35 -8.86
C THR A 195 -7.02 21.88 -10.28
N PRO A 196 -6.43 23.00 -10.72
CA PRO A 196 -6.61 23.49 -12.09
C PRO A 196 -6.21 22.47 -13.16
N GLY A 197 -5.26 21.57 -12.86
CA GLY A 197 -4.82 20.49 -13.76
C GLY A 197 -5.65 19.21 -13.66
N GLY A 198 -6.75 19.19 -12.90
CA GLY A 198 -7.56 18.00 -12.65
C GLY A 198 -7.53 17.52 -11.19
N PRO A 199 -8.15 16.37 -10.89
CA PRO A 199 -8.07 15.77 -9.57
C PRO A 199 -6.62 15.42 -9.21
N ARG A 200 -6.30 15.44 -7.91
CA ARG A 200 -5.00 15.02 -7.39
C ARG A 200 -5.16 14.23 -6.11
N HIS A 201 -4.70 12.99 -6.09
CA HIS A 201 -4.58 12.08 -4.96
C HIS A 201 -3.30 12.39 -4.17
N TYR A 202 -3.40 13.29 -3.20
CA TYR A 202 -2.24 13.91 -2.57
C TYR A 202 -1.87 13.31 -1.21
N HIS A 203 -2.71 12.45 -0.64
CA HIS A 203 -2.48 11.87 0.67
C HIS A 203 -3.12 10.49 0.76
N VAL A 204 -2.47 9.56 1.44
CA VAL A 204 -3.00 8.21 1.68
C VAL A 204 -3.01 7.85 3.16
N VAL A 205 -3.90 6.93 3.52
CA VAL A 205 -4.10 6.44 4.89
C VAL A 205 -4.26 4.92 4.90
N LEU A 206 -4.01 4.29 6.05
CA LEU A 206 -4.32 2.89 6.29
C LEU A 206 -5.22 2.79 7.53
N ILE A 207 -6.32 2.09 7.42
CA ILE A 207 -7.33 1.95 8.46
C ILE A 207 -7.44 0.48 8.86
N LEU A 208 -7.43 0.23 10.16
CA LEU A 208 -7.56 -1.10 10.77
C LEU A 208 -8.83 -1.18 11.62
N PRO A 209 -9.82 -1.99 11.23
CA PRO A 209 -10.94 -2.34 12.08
C PRO A 209 -10.48 -3.37 13.13
N ALA A 210 -10.47 -2.96 14.39
CA ALA A 210 -10.07 -3.80 15.51
C ALA A 210 -11.22 -4.71 15.98
N ARG A 211 -10.88 -5.82 16.63
CA ARG A 211 -11.87 -6.82 17.10
C ARG A 211 -12.79 -6.30 18.20
N ASP A 212 -12.40 -5.25 18.91
CA ASP A 212 -13.18 -4.60 19.96
C ASP A 212 -14.15 -3.53 19.41
N GLY A 213 -14.29 -3.43 18.08
CA GLY A 213 -15.18 -2.49 17.42
C GLY A 213 -14.56 -1.13 17.13
N ARG A 214 -13.33 -0.86 17.62
CA ARG A 214 -12.63 0.38 17.27
C ARG A 214 -12.18 0.35 15.81
N VAL A 215 -12.18 1.52 15.18
CA VAL A 215 -11.63 1.71 13.83
C VAL A 215 -10.49 2.70 13.92
N LEU A 216 -9.28 2.22 13.65
CA LEU A 216 -8.03 2.95 13.85
C LEU A 216 -7.48 3.40 12.50
N LEU A 217 -7.40 4.71 12.27
CA LEU A 217 -6.77 5.31 11.08
C LEU A 217 -5.32 5.65 11.40
N TYR A 218 -4.42 5.24 10.52
CA TYR A 218 -3.00 5.55 10.58
C TYR A 218 -2.57 6.31 9.34
N HIS A 219 -1.73 7.32 9.52
CA HIS A 219 -1.11 8.08 8.44
C HIS A 219 0.12 8.84 8.93
N ALA A 220 0.93 9.31 7.99
CA ALA A 220 2.09 10.15 8.27
C ALA A 220 1.86 11.57 7.75
N THR A 221 2.12 12.60 8.56
CA THR A 221 2.06 14.00 8.13
C THR A 221 3.35 14.75 8.51
N PRO A 222 3.72 15.84 7.79
CA PRO A 222 4.93 16.60 8.10
C PRO A 222 5.03 17.09 9.55
N LYS A 223 3.88 17.35 10.20
CA LYS A 223 3.84 17.90 11.56
C LYS A 223 4.05 16.85 12.64
N THR A 224 3.52 15.64 12.47
CA THR A 224 3.44 14.64 13.54
C THR A 224 4.18 13.34 13.23
N GLY A 225 4.67 13.17 11.99
CA GLY A 225 5.16 11.88 11.54
C GLY A 225 4.03 10.86 11.48
N VAL A 226 4.37 9.58 11.62
CA VAL A 226 3.37 8.50 11.70
C VAL A 226 2.61 8.60 13.01
N HIS A 227 1.28 8.69 12.92
CA HIS A 227 0.41 8.70 14.07
C HIS A 227 -0.93 8.02 13.78
N ARG A 228 -1.76 7.91 14.82
CA ARG A 228 -3.02 7.16 14.83
C ARG A 228 -4.16 8.02 15.34
N LEU A 229 -5.33 7.87 14.73
CA LEU A 229 -6.61 8.42 15.15
C LEU A 229 -7.63 7.28 15.31
N GLU A 230 -8.51 7.37 16.29
CA GLU A 230 -9.66 6.46 16.41
C GLU A 230 -10.87 7.09 15.73
N ILE A 231 -11.13 6.70 14.48
CA ILE A 231 -12.19 7.29 13.64
C ILE A 231 -13.58 6.66 13.87
N SER A 232 -13.65 5.59 14.66
CA SER A 232 -14.92 5.13 15.27
C SER A 232 -15.44 6.10 16.33
N HIS A 233 -14.56 6.93 16.92
CA HIS A 233 -14.95 7.99 17.84
C HIS A 233 -15.20 9.30 17.06
N PRO A 234 -16.31 10.04 17.33
CA PRO A 234 -16.63 11.26 16.61
C PRO A 234 -15.50 12.31 16.62
N ASP A 235 -14.80 12.46 17.75
CA ASP A 235 -13.69 13.40 17.87
C ASP A 235 -12.48 13.02 17.00
N GLY A 236 -12.17 11.73 16.89
CA GLY A 236 -11.05 11.28 16.06
C GLY A 236 -11.34 11.45 14.58
N LEU A 237 -12.57 11.16 14.15
CA LEU A 237 -13.01 11.44 12.78
C LEU A 237 -13.02 12.95 12.48
N ARG A 238 -13.56 13.77 13.40
CA ARG A 238 -13.54 15.23 13.24
C ARG A 238 -12.12 15.77 13.10
N PHE A 239 -11.19 15.33 13.96
CA PHE A 239 -9.79 15.74 13.88
C PHE A 239 -9.15 15.35 12.54
N PHE A 240 -9.40 14.13 12.06
CA PHE A 240 -8.92 13.69 10.74
C PHE A 240 -9.45 14.60 9.62
N ILE A 241 -10.75 14.88 9.62
CA ILE A 241 -11.38 15.77 8.63
C ILE A 241 -10.76 17.15 8.72
N GLU A 242 -10.62 17.75 9.90
CA GLU A 242 -10.03 19.09 10.07
C GLU A 242 -8.58 19.17 9.60
N GLU A 243 -7.76 18.16 9.92
CA GLU A 243 -6.37 18.11 9.48
C GLU A 243 -6.28 18.03 7.95
N MET A 244 -7.09 17.16 7.36
CA MET A 244 -7.08 16.93 5.93
C MET A 244 -7.79 18.04 5.16
N GLN A 245 -8.82 18.70 5.69
CA GLN A 245 -9.68 19.66 4.98
C GLN A 245 -9.07 21.07 4.86
N ARG A 246 -7.92 21.35 5.48
CA ARG A 246 -7.26 22.68 5.44
C ARG A 246 -7.17 23.26 4.02
N GLY A 247 -7.58 24.53 3.87
CA GLY A 247 -7.65 25.24 2.57
C GLY A 247 -9.04 25.18 1.93
N ALA A 248 -9.20 25.86 0.79
CA ALA A 248 -10.51 26.09 0.16
C ALA A 248 -11.00 24.94 -0.75
N SER A 249 -10.14 23.98 -1.09
CA SER A 249 -10.51 22.92 -2.03
C SER A 249 -11.42 21.88 -1.38
N LYS A 250 -12.53 21.54 -2.06
CA LYS A 250 -13.32 20.35 -1.74
C LYS A 250 -12.41 19.12 -1.86
N LYS A 251 -12.43 18.30 -0.82
CA LYS A 251 -11.64 17.06 -0.75
C LYS A 251 -12.57 15.86 -0.70
N MET A 252 -12.11 14.80 -1.33
CA MET A 252 -12.81 13.53 -1.44
C MET A 252 -11.92 12.45 -0.84
N ILE A 253 -12.52 11.35 -0.39
CA ILE A 253 -11.79 10.16 0.03
C ILE A 253 -12.38 8.93 -0.65
N LEU A 254 -11.49 8.15 -1.25
CA LEU A 254 -11.76 6.82 -1.76
C LEU A 254 -11.20 5.79 -0.78
N LEU A 255 -11.99 4.78 -0.44
CA LEU A 255 -11.64 3.73 0.51
C LEU A 255 -11.68 2.37 -0.17
N LEU A 256 -10.59 1.61 -0.07
CA LEU A 256 -10.42 0.30 -0.69
C LEU A 256 -10.10 -0.74 0.39
N GLU A 257 -11.05 -1.62 0.65
CA GLU A 257 -10.91 -2.73 1.59
C GLU A 257 -10.15 -3.89 0.95
N ALA A 258 -9.23 -4.46 1.71
CA ALA A 258 -8.42 -5.63 1.35
C ALA A 258 -8.40 -6.63 2.52
N ALA A 259 -8.70 -7.89 2.23
CA ALA A 259 -8.64 -8.95 3.24
C ALA A 259 -7.19 -9.20 3.69
N LEU A 260 -6.97 -9.28 5.00
CA LEU A 260 -5.68 -9.71 5.54
C LEU A 260 -5.57 -11.25 5.49
N PRO A 261 -4.35 -11.80 5.31
CA PRO A 261 -4.14 -13.24 5.44
C PRO A 261 -4.63 -13.75 6.79
N ALA A 262 -5.25 -14.93 6.81
CA ALA A 262 -5.56 -15.59 8.07
C ALA A 262 -4.28 -15.79 8.89
N PRO A 263 -4.33 -15.66 10.24
CA PRO A 263 -3.19 -16.00 11.08
C PRO A 263 -2.71 -17.41 10.75
N ARG A 264 -1.41 -17.58 10.48
CA ARG A 264 -0.85 -18.91 10.28
C ARG A 264 -1.10 -19.70 11.56
N ARG A 265 -1.85 -20.80 11.46
CA ARG A 265 -1.90 -21.79 12.53
C ARG A 265 -0.57 -22.52 12.45
N ASP A 266 0.31 -22.24 13.39
CA ASP A 266 1.54 -23.02 13.55
C ASP A 266 1.12 -24.49 13.73
N ARG A 267 1.61 -25.35 12.83
CA ARG A 267 1.44 -26.80 12.90
C ARG A 267 2.61 -27.41 13.64
#